data_AF-A0A1H2SYF3-F1
#
_entry.id   AF-A0A1H2SYF3-F1
#
_cell.length_a   1.000
_cell.length_b   1.000
_cell.length_c   1.000
_cell.angle_alpha   90.00
_cell.angle_beta   90.00
_cell.angle_gamma   90.00
#
_symmetry.space_group_name_H-M   'P 1'
#
loop_
_entity.id
_entity.type
_entity.pdbx_description
1 polymer ?
#
loop_
_entity_poly.entity_id
_entity_poly.type
_entity_poly.pdbx_seq_one_letter_code
_entity_poly.pdbx_strand_id
1 'polypeptide(L)'
;MHQKSTKQIKVSLPDYLLDELDGMIEEGQQSSNRNEFIHQATEMYLKERQRLEFQEAMKQGYEEMSSINLNIAAESFQAETEVDHSLNRRLLSGI
;
A
#
# COMPACT_ATOMS: atom_id res chain seq x y z
N MET A 1 0.14 2.49 -23.90
CA MET A 1 -0.95 3.47 -23.69
C MET A 1 -2.25 2.70 -23.56
N HIS A 2 -2.78 2.53 -22.34
CA HIS A 2 -4.12 1.95 -22.17
C HIS A 2 -5.14 2.99 -22.63
N GLN A 3 -5.94 2.63 -23.64
CA GLN A 3 -7.00 3.48 -24.16
C GLN A 3 -8.02 3.71 -23.03
N LYS A 4 -8.24 4.97 -22.63
CA LYS A 4 -9.30 5.39 -21.70
C LYS A 4 -10.67 5.20 -22.36
N SER A 5 -11.09 3.96 -22.55
CA SER A 5 -12.43 3.62 -23.00
C SER A 5 -13.29 3.35 -21.77
N THR A 6 -14.33 4.17 -21.58
CA THR A 6 -15.34 3.93 -20.54
C THR A 6 -16.36 2.94 -21.07
N LYS A 7 -16.68 1.91 -20.27
CA LYS A 7 -17.84 1.03 -20.51
C LYS A 7 -18.98 1.45 -19.60
N GLN A 8 -20.19 1.56 -20.15
CA GLN A 8 -21.39 1.80 -19.37
C GLN A 8 -21.90 0.49 -18.77
N ILE A 9 -22.26 0.54 -17.49
CA ILE A 9 -22.87 -0.57 -16.76
C ILE A 9 -24.15 -0.06 -16.10
N LYS A 10 -25.12 -0.96 -15.89
CA LYS A 10 -26.32 -0.68 -15.10
C LYS A 10 -26.16 -1.34 -13.74
N VAL A 11 -26.28 -0.55 -12.68
CA VAL A 11 -26.20 -1.03 -11.29
C VAL A 11 -27.48 -0.65 -10.55
N SER A 12 -27.84 -1.45 -9.55
CA SER A 12 -28.90 -1.15 -8.61
C SER A 12 -28.27 -0.85 -7.26
N LEU A 13 -28.60 0.30 -6.69
CA LEU A 13 -28.13 0.73 -5.38
C LEU A 13 -29.35 0.96 -4.48
N PRO A 14 -29.25 0.72 -3.17
CA PRO A 14 -30.30 1.09 -2.24
C PRO A 14 -30.58 2.59 -2.26
N ASP A 15 -31.84 2.98 -2.12
CA ASP A 15 -32.26 4.40 -2.17
C ASP A 15 -31.52 5.25 -1.13
N TYR A 16 -31.39 4.73 0.10
CA TYR A 16 -30.68 5.45 1.18
C TYR A 16 -29.23 5.79 0.83
N LEU A 17 -28.56 4.96 0.03
CA LEU A 17 -27.18 5.18 -0.39
C LEU A 17 -27.09 6.24 -1.49
N LEU A 18 -28.10 6.30 -2.35
CA LEU A 18 -28.21 7.36 -3.35
C LEU A 18 -28.47 8.71 -2.67
N ASP A 19 -29.33 8.74 -1.65
CA ASP A 19 -29.62 9.96 -0.88
C ASP A 19 -28.36 10.48 -0.17
N GLU A 20 -27.58 9.60 0.47
CA GLU A 20 -26.32 9.96 1.12
C GLU A 20 -25.28 10.48 0.10
N LEU A 21 -25.17 9.81 -1.04
CA LEU A 21 -24.29 10.22 -2.14
C LEU A 21 -24.66 11.61 -2.67
N ASP A 22 -25.96 11.87 -2.86
CA ASP A 22 -26.44 13.17 -3.31
C ASP A 22 -26.13 14.27 -2.29
N GLY A 23 -26.34 13.99 -1.00
CA GLY A 23 -25.97 14.92 0.08
C GLY A 23 -24.49 15.30 0.02
N MET A 24 -23.59 14.33 -0.17
CA MET A 24 -22.15 14.60 -0.28
C MET A 24 -21.79 15.44 -1.51
N ILE A 25 -22.47 15.24 -2.63
CA ILE A 25 -22.27 16.04 -3.86
C ILE A 25 -22.74 17.49 -3.63
N GLU A 26 -23.92 17.66 -3.03
CA GLU A 26 -24.51 18.96 -2.75
C GLU A 26 -23.69 19.79 -1.74
N GLU A 27 -23.06 19.12 -0.76
CA GLU A 27 -22.15 19.74 0.20
C GLU A 27 -20.81 20.21 -0.42
N GLY A 28 -20.61 20.00 -1.72
CA GLY A 28 -19.41 20.43 -2.45
C GLY A 28 -18.18 19.55 -2.14
N GLN A 29 -18.40 18.37 -1.56
CA GLN A 29 -17.33 17.43 -1.25
C GLN A 29 -16.95 16.63 -2.51
N GLN A 30 -16.00 17.18 -3.25
CA GLN A 30 -15.07 16.47 -4.15
C GLN A 30 -15.56 15.88 -5.48
N SER A 31 -16.86 15.91 -5.82
CA SER A 31 -17.32 15.45 -7.14
C SER A 31 -18.43 16.31 -7.73
N SER A 32 -18.45 16.44 -9.05
CA SER A 32 -19.42 17.29 -9.75
C SER A 32 -20.73 16.57 -10.07
N ASN A 33 -20.75 15.23 -10.05
CA ASN A 33 -21.92 14.40 -10.35
C ASN A 33 -21.76 12.95 -9.87
N ARG A 34 -22.89 12.21 -9.80
CA ARG A 34 -22.95 10.81 -9.33
C ARG A 34 -22.00 9.88 -10.07
N ASN A 35 -21.83 10.04 -11.38
CA ASN A 35 -20.94 9.17 -12.16
C ASN A 35 -19.48 9.36 -11.76
N GLU A 36 -19.05 10.60 -11.58
CA GLU A 36 -17.71 10.93 -11.13
C GLU A 36 -17.46 10.39 -9.71
N PHE A 37 -18.42 10.59 -8.80
CA PHE A 37 -18.35 10.04 -7.44
C PHE A 37 -18.18 8.51 -7.45
N ILE A 38 -19.05 7.80 -8.17
CA ILE A 38 -19.01 6.33 -8.26
C ILE A 38 -17.70 5.86 -8.89
N HIS A 39 -17.18 6.57 -9.90
CA HIS A 39 -15.91 6.24 -10.52
C HIS A 39 -14.75 6.39 -9.54
N GLN A 40 -14.67 7.51 -8.83
CA GLN A 40 -13.63 7.76 -7.82
C GLN A 40 -13.69 6.74 -6.68
N ALA A 41 -14.89 6.47 -6.16
CA ALA A 41 -15.10 5.48 -5.11
C ALA A 41 -14.65 4.07 -5.56
N THR A 42 -14.95 3.70 -6.81
CA THR A 42 -14.53 2.42 -7.40
C THR A 42 -13.02 2.33 -7.54
N GLU A 43 -12.36 3.39 -8.04
CA GLU A 43 -10.89 3.42 -8.14
C GLU A 43 -10.23 3.32 -6.77
N MET A 44 -10.75 4.04 -5.77
CA MET A 44 -10.24 4.00 -4.41
C MET A 44 -10.37 2.60 -3.80
N TYR A 45 -11.55 1.97 -3.96
CA TYR A 45 -11.79 0.62 -3.47
C TYR A 45 -10.82 -0.39 -4.09
N LEU A 46 -10.60 -0.34 -5.42
CA LEU A 46 -9.68 -1.24 -6.11
C LEU A 46 -8.23 -1.06 -5.64
N LYS A 47 -7.77 0.18 -5.48
CA LYS A 47 -6.42 0.48 -4.98
C LYS A 47 -6.22 -0.06 -3.56
N GLU A 48 -7.21 0.14 -2.69
CA GLU A 48 -7.13 -0.31 -1.31
C GLU A 48 -7.14 -1.84 -1.21
N ARG A 49 -7.99 -2.51 -2.01
CA ARG A 49 -7.99 -3.98 -2.12
C ARG A 49 -6.62 -4.52 -2.54
N GLN A 50 -6.01 -3.94 -3.58
CA GLN A 50 -4.69 -4.34 -4.04
C GLN A 50 -3.60 -4.10 -2.97
N ARG A 51 -3.69 -2.99 -2.23
CA ARG A 51 -2.77 -2.68 -1.13
C ARG A 51 -2.84 -3.74 -0.02
N LEU A 52 -4.04 -4.14 0.37
CA LEU A 52 -4.25 -5.17 1.40
C LEU A 52 -3.72 -6.54 0.95
N GLU A 53 -4.01 -6.92 -0.29
CA GLU A 53 -3.54 -8.19 -0.87
C GLU A 53 -2.00 -8.23 -0.95
N PHE A 54 -1.38 -7.11 -1.34
CA PHE A 54 0.09 -6.99 -1.35
C PHE A 54 0.68 -7.11 0.06
N GLN A 55 0.06 -6.48 1.06
CA GLN A 55 0.53 -6.55 2.45
C GLN A 55 0.45 -7.97 3.00
N GLU A 56 -0.63 -8.70 2.74
CA GLU A 56 -0.78 -10.07 3.20
C GLU A 56 0.22 -11.00 2.51
N ALA A 57 0.39 -10.89 1.19
CA ALA A 57 1.38 -11.64 0.45
C ALA A 57 2.81 -11.38 0.97
N MET A 58 3.10 -10.12 1.33
CA MET A 58 4.40 -9.78 1.89
C MET A 58 4.63 -10.40 3.25
N LYS A 59 3.64 -10.32 4.15
CA LYS A 59 3.69 -10.94 5.46
C LYS A 59 3.93 -12.44 5.34
N GLN A 60 3.16 -13.12 4.49
CA GLN A 60 3.31 -14.55 4.25
C GLN A 60 4.71 -14.90 3.74
N GLY A 61 5.23 -14.16 2.76
CA GLY A 61 6.58 -14.38 2.25
C GLY A 61 7.67 -14.22 3.33
N TYR A 62 7.52 -13.26 4.24
CA TYR A 62 8.44 -13.09 5.36
C TYR A 62 8.35 -14.23 6.39
N GLU A 63 7.15 -14.74 6.67
CA GLU A 63 6.95 -15.89 7.55
C GLU A 63 7.57 -17.16 6.95
N GLU A 64 7.33 -17.42 5.66
CA GLU A 64 7.90 -18.56 4.92
C GLU A 64 9.43 -18.52 4.86
N MET A 65 10.01 -17.34 4.66
CA MET A 65 11.46 -17.15 4.57
C MET A 65 12.13 -16.92 5.93
N SER A 66 11.38 -16.89 7.04
CA SER A 66 11.87 -16.50 8.36
C SER A 66 13.14 -17.22 8.79
N SER A 67 13.20 -18.54 8.57
CA SER A 67 14.37 -19.36 8.93
C SER A 67 15.60 -19.05 8.08
N ILE A 68 15.42 -18.80 6.78
CA ILE A 68 16.51 -18.45 5.86
C ILE A 68 17.04 -17.05 6.20
N ASN A 69 16.13 -16.08 6.38
CA ASN A 69 16.48 -14.71 6.75
C ASN A 69 17.23 -14.66 8.08
N LEU A 70 16.83 -15.48 9.07
CA LEU A 70 17.52 -15.58 10.35
C LEU A 70 18.94 -16.14 10.19
N ASN A 71 19.12 -17.20 9.40
CA ASN A 71 20.43 -17.80 9.17
C ASN A 71 21.39 -16.81 8.49
N ILE A 72 20.93 -16.12 7.44
CA ILE A 72 21.74 -15.11 6.74
C ILE A 72 22.14 -13.97 7.69
N ALA A 73 21.21 -13.50 8.53
CA ALA A 73 21.50 -12.47 9.52
C ALA A 73 22.54 -12.95 10.55
N ALA A 74 22.43 -14.19 11.02
CA ALA A 74 23.38 -14.76 11.97
C ALA A 74 24.78 -14.93 11.36
N GLU A 75 24.88 -15.39 10.10
CA GLU A 75 26.15 -15.52 9.38
C GLU A 75 26.82 -14.16 9.15
N SER A 76 26.04 -13.12 8.87
CA SER A 76 26.56 -11.77 8.58
C SER A 76 26.97 -11.00 9.85
N PHE A 77 26.43 -11.38 11.02
CA PHE A 77 26.60 -10.65 12.27
C PHE A 77 28.07 -10.44 12.66
N GLN A 78 28.91 -11.47 12.52
CA GLN A 78 30.32 -11.39 12.90
C GLN A 78 31.09 -10.39 12.03
N ALA A 79 30.86 -10.40 10.72
CA ALA A 79 31.49 -9.47 9.79
C ALA A 79 31.07 -8.02 10.07
N GLU A 80 29.80 -7.80 10.39
CA GLU A 80 29.28 -6.47 10.78
C GLU A 80 29.91 -5.96 12.08
N THR A 81 30.05 -6.83 13.10
CA THR A 81 30.66 -6.43 14.37
C THR A 81 32.14 -6.10 14.25
N GLU A 82 32.90 -6.86 13.44
CA GLU A 82 34.30 -6.55 13.16
C GLU A 82 34.47 -5.19 12.45
N VAL A 83 33.60 -4.89 11.48
CA VAL A 83 33.58 -3.60 10.79
C VAL A 83 33.25 -2.46 11.75
N ASP A 84 32.21 -2.61 12.58
CA ASP A 84 31.81 -1.59 13.56
C ASP A 84 32.92 -1.30 14.57
N HIS A 85 33.57 -2.35 15.10
CA HIS A 85 34.73 -2.18 15.98
C HIS A 85 35.91 -1.49 15.29
N SER A 86 36.15 -1.77 14.01
CA SER A 86 37.23 -1.12 13.25
C SER A 86 36.94 0.36 13.00
N LEU A 87 35.69 0.72 12.71
CA LEU A 87 35.23 2.10 12.53
C LEU A 87 35.32 2.89 13.84
N ASN A 88 34.79 2.33 14.93
CA ASN A 88 34.86 2.95 16.24
C ASN A 88 36.31 3.20 16.69
N ARG A 89 37.22 2.27 16.39
CA ARG A 89 38.66 2.45 16.69
C ARG A 89 39.27 3.58 15.87
N ARG A 90 38.96 3.70 14.58
CA ARG A 90 39.45 4.79 13.71
C ARG A 90 38.96 6.15 14.21
N LEU A 91 37.65 6.26 14.46
CA LEU A 91 37.02 7.50 14.95
C LEU A 91 37.61 7.98 16.29
N LEU A 92 37.91 7.06 17.21
CA LEU A 92 38.54 7.39 18.50
C LEU A 92 40.03 7.72 18.38
N SER A 93 40.72 7.20 17.37
CA SER A 93 42.15 7.46 17.15
C SER A 93 42.48 8.76 16.42
N GLY A 94 41.47 9.47 15.88
CA GLY A 94 41.66 10.78 15.24
C GLY A 94 42.45 10.75 13.93
N ILE A 95 42.60 9.58 13.31
CA ILE A 95 43.10 9.37 11.93
C ILE A 95 42.01 8.75 11.08
#